data_AF-A0A2V7I7B9-F1
#
_entry.id   AF-A0A2V7I7B9-F1
#
_cell.length_a   1.000
_cell.length_b   1.000
_cell.length_c   1.000
_cell.angle_alpha   90.00
_cell.angle_beta   90.00
_cell.angle_gamma   90.00
#
_symmetry.space_group_name_H-M   'P 1'
#
loop_
_entity.id
_entity.type
_entity.pdbx_description
1 polymer ?
#
loop_
_entity_poly.entity_id
_entity_poly.type
_entity_poly.pdbx_seq_one_letter_code
_entity_poly.pdbx_strand_id
1 'polypeptide(L)'
;MRVGHATDRAGLTGVTVVLPDHPAVGGVEVRGRAAGVHGLEFLHPRHLARTVDGVVLAGGSAFGLESIWGVMQWLEEHGVGFKTRQTVVPHVAGAILYDLGVGDPRARPDRAMGYAAAAAARHGPVAQGNVGAGTGATVGKLHGATHAMRGGLGCAAADLDDVKLGAIVAVNAVGDVRDPTSGRLIAGTRDAPDGRRLIDTAAALAAG
;
A
#
# COMPACT_ATOMS: atom_id res chain seq x y z
N MET A 1 15.10 2.06 8.32
CA MET A 1 13.77 1.78 7.73
C MET A 1 13.63 0.28 7.52
N ARG A 2 12.56 -0.31 8.05
CA ARG A 2 12.21 -1.74 7.91
C ARG A 2 10.92 -1.86 7.12
N VAL A 3 10.83 -2.88 6.25
CA VAL A 3 9.62 -3.19 5.49
C VAL A 3 9.21 -4.63 5.73
N GLY A 4 7.94 -4.85 6.00
CA GLY A 4 7.36 -6.16 6.27
C GLY A 4 6.12 -6.43 5.42
N HIS A 5 5.86 -7.70 5.14
CA HIS A 5 4.69 -8.13 4.39
C HIS A 5 4.03 -9.32 5.08
N ALA A 6 2.69 -9.33 5.08
CA ALA A 6 1.90 -10.54 5.26
C ALA A 6 1.04 -10.74 4.00
N THR A 7 1.04 -11.95 3.46
CA THR A 7 0.49 -12.25 2.12
C THR A 7 -0.43 -13.45 2.20
N ASP A 8 -1.69 -13.28 1.81
CA ASP A 8 -2.61 -14.38 1.56
C ASP A 8 -2.69 -14.63 0.05
N ARG A 9 -2.01 -15.69 -0.40
CA ARG A 9 -1.97 -16.08 -1.82
C ARG A 9 -3.25 -16.78 -2.28
N ALA A 10 -4.04 -17.34 -1.37
CA ALA A 10 -5.29 -18.00 -1.71
C ALA A 10 -6.43 -16.97 -1.82
N GLY A 11 -6.54 -16.09 -0.82
CA GLY A 11 -7.48 -14.97 -0.81
C GLY A 11 -7.13 -13.83 -1.78
N LEU A 12 -5.87 -13.80 -2.26
CA LEU A 12 -5.32 -12.73 -3.11
C LEU A 12 -5.37 -11.35 -2.46
N THR A 13 -4.91 -11.25 -1.21
CA THR A 13 -4.79 -9.98 -0.49
C THR A 13 -3.57 -9.97 0.43
N GLY A 14 -3.30 -8.84 1.08
CA GLY A 14 -2.22 -8.76 2.05
C GLY A 14 -1.98 -7.37 2.62
N VAL A 15 -0.95 -7.28 3.46
CA VAL A 15 -0.51 -6.08 4.17
C VAL A 15 0.97 -5.85 3.89
N THR A 16 1.33 -4.59 3.64
CA THR A 16 2.70 -4.11 3.65
C THR A 16 2.83 -3.05 4.74
N VAL A 17 3.85 -3.14 5.57
CA VAL A 17 4.16 -2.17 6.60
C VAL A 17 5.54 -1.56 6.38
N VAL A 18 5.67 -0.28 6.67
CA VAL A 18 6.93 0.46 6.66
C VAL A 18 7.13 1.01 8.07
N LEU A 19 8.15 0.49 8.76
CA LEU A 19 8.46 0.86 10.14
C LEU A 19 9.81 1.58 10.16
N PRO A 20 9.85 2.88 10.50
CA PRO A 20 11.11 3.57 10.71
C PRO A 20 11.80 3.03 11.98
N ASP A 21 13.11 3.27 12.08
CA ASP A 21 13.91 2.78 13.21
C ASP A 21 13.75 3.69 14.43
N HIS A 22 13.38 4.94 14.17
CA HIS A 22 13.00 5.97 15.12
C HIS A 22 11.74 6.67 14.58
N PRO A 23 10.90 7.28 15.44
CA PRO A 23 9.71 7.99 14.98
C PRO A 23 10.05 9.01 13.88
N ALA A 24 9.32 8.97 12.78
CA ALA A 24 9.63 9.74 11.57
C ALA A 24 8.62 10.87 11.37
N VAL A 25 9.12 12.06 10.99
CA VAL A 25 8.26 13.15 10.52
C VAL A 25 7.63 12.75 9.19
N GLY A 26 6.37 13.08 8.98
CA GLY A 26 5.66 12.76 7.75
C GLY A 26 4.69 13.86 7.31
N GLY A 27 4.15 13.67 6.11
CA GLY A 27 3.07 14.45 5.53
C GLY A 27 2.18 13.55 4.69
N VAL A 28 1.01 14.04 4.30
CA VAL A 28 0.06 13.26 3.48
C VAL A 28 -0.64 14.12 2.45
N GLU A 29 -0.91 13.50 1.31
CA GLU A 29 -1.71 14.08 0.24
C GLU A 29 -2.67 13.01 -0.30
N VAL A 30 -3.96 13.32 -0.29
CA VAL A 30 -5.02 12.43 -0.79
C VAL A 30 -5.65 13.05 -2.03
N ARG A 31 -5.45 12.41 -3.19
CA ARG A 31 -6.00 12.86 -4.47
C ARG A 31 -7.14 12.00 -5.01
N GLY A 32 -7.22 10.73 -4.58
CA GLY A 32 -8.29 9.82 -4.98
C GLY A 32 -9.61 10.15 -4.27
N ARG A 33 -10.73 10.00 -4.97
CA ARG A 33 -12.08 10.31 -4.44
C ARG A 33 -12.71 9.18 -3.61
N ALA A 34 -12.18 7.95 -3.73
CA ALA A 34 -12.62 6.78 -2.99
C ALA A 34 -11.55 6.32 -1.98
N ALA A 35 -10.99 7.27 -1.23
CA ALA A 35 -9.91 7.01 -0.30
C ALA A 35 -10.41 6.27 0.95
N GLY A 36 -9.79 5.14 1.28
CA GLY A 36 -9.87 4.53 2.61
C GLY A 36 -8.55 4.73 3.33
N VAL A 37 -8.57 5.49 4.42
CA VAL A 37 -7.38 5.95 5.14
C VAL A 37 -7.65 5.99 6.64
N HIS A 38 -6.60 5.93 7.45
CA HIS A 38 -6.65 6.08 8.90
C HIS A 38 -5.34 6.71 9.41
N GLY A 39 -5.40 7.42 10.55
CA GLY A 39 -4.22 8.00 11.21
C GLY A 39 -3.58 9.16 10.44
N LEU A 40 -4.31 9.82 9.54
CA LEU A 40 -3.78 10.95 8.75
C LEU A 40 -3.57 12.20 9.61
N GLU A 41 -4.29 12.32 10.71
CA GLU A 41 -4.15 13.38 11.70
C GLU A 41 -2.72 13.45 12.26
N PHE A 42 -2.03 12.31 12.42
CA PHE A 42 -0.64 12.26 12.89
C PHE A 42 0.35 12.90 11.91
N LEU A 43 -0.04 13.01 10.64
CA LEU A 43 0.76 13.60 9.56
C LEU A 43 0.44 15.09 9.36
N HIS A 44 -0.47 15.66 10.14
CA HIS A 44 -0.81 17.07 10.09
C HIS A 44 0.22 17.90 10.89
N PRO A 45 0.80 19.00 10.36
CA PRO A 45 1.89 19.75 11.03
C PRO A 45 1.49 20.42 12.35
N ARG A 46 0.18 20.61 12.58
CA ARG A 46 -0.38 21.11 13.85
C ARG A 46 -0.73 20.02 14.88
N HIS A 47 -0.50 18.75 14.57
CA HIS A 47 -0.81 17.67 15.50
C HIS A 47 0.18 17.66 16.68
N LEU A 48 -0.28 17.21 17.86
CA LEU A 48 0.54 17.18 19.08
C LEU A 48 1.77 16.27 18.90
N ALA A 49 1.53 15.07 18.38
CA ALA A 49 2.58 14.18 17.94
C ALA A 49 3.11 14.65 16.59
N ARG A 50 4.43 14.87 16.49
CA ARG A 50 5.11 15.38 15.29
C ARG A 50 5.64 14.27 14.37
N THR A 51 5.46 13.02 14.78
CA THR A 51 6.06 11.84 14.15
C THR A 51 5.10 10.67 14.15
N VAL A 52 5.27 9.78 13.17
CA VAL A 52 4.62 8.47 13.11
C VAL A 52 5.61 7.34 13.39
N ASP A 53 5.09 6.23 13.87
CA ASP A 53 5.82 5.02 14.22
C ASP A 53 5.73 3.96 13.11
N GLY A 54 4.85 4.15 12.13
CA GLY A 54 4.72 3.28 10.98
C GLY A 54 3.69 3.74 9.96
N VAL A 55 3.80 3.18 8.76
CA VAL A 55 2.82 3.33 7.67
C VAL A 55 2.36 1.96 7.19
N VAL A 56 1.05 1.80 7.00
CA VAL A 56 0.43 0.56 6.52
C VAL A 56 -0.22 0.77 5.16
N LEU A 57 0.07 -0.13 4.23
CA LEU A 57 -0.66 -0.31 2.98
C LEU A 57 -1.34 -1.67 3.03
N ALA A 58 -2.62 -1.78 2.72
CA ALA A 58 -3.32 -3.05 2.75
C ALA A 58 -4.37 -3.20 1.65
N GLY A 59 -4.68 -4.45 1.29
CA GLY A 59 -5.86 -4.79 0.50
C GLY A 59 -7.15 -4.77 1.33
N GLY A 60 -8.18 -5.45 0.86
CA GLY A 60 -9.44 -5.67 1.57
C GLY A 60 -10.40 -4.49 1.62
N SER A 61 -10.14 -3.41 0.86
CA SER A 61 -10.92 -2.17 0.95
C SER A 61 -10.99 -1.65 2.40
N ALA A 62 -12.07 -0.94 2.76
CA ALA A 62 -12.26 -0.38 4.11
C ALA A 62 -12.11 -1.41 5.25
N PHE A 63 -12.39 -2.69 5.01
CA PHE A 63 -12.19 -3.75 6.01
C PHE A 63 -10.71 -3.92 6.37
N GLY A 64 -9.80 -3.75 5.41
CA GLY A 64 -8.36 -3.89 5.63
C GLY A 64 -7.76 -2.85 6.56
N LEU A 65 -8.49 -1.77 6.89
CA LEU A 65 -8.07 -0.82 7.92
C LEU A 65 -7.89 -1.49 9.28
N GLU A 66 -8.55 -2.64 9.51
CA GLU A 66 -8.35 -3.42 10.72
C GLU A 66 -6.89 -3.86 10.94
N SER A 67 -6.14 -4.09 9.86
CA SER A 67 -4.72 -4.47 9.93
C SER A 67 -3.85 -3.43 10.65
N ILE A 68 -4.22 -2.15 10.63
CA ILE A 68 -3.49 -1.09 11.32
C ILE A 68 -3.42 -1.35 12.82
N TRP A 69 -4.51 -1.85 13.41
CA TRP A 69 -4.54 -2.15 14.83
C TRP A 69 -3.65 -3.32 15.22
N GLY A 70 -3.44 -4.28 14.32
CA GLY A 70 -2.45 -5.35 14.50
C GLY A 70 -1.02 -4.83 14.53
N VAL A 71 -0.71 -3.85 13.67
CA VAL A 71 0.59 -3.16 13.66
C VAL A 71 0.78 -2.35 14.94
N MET A 72 -0.24 -1.62 15.38
CA MET A 72 -0.20 -0.89 16.64
C MET A 72 0.03 -1.84 17.83
N GLN A 73 -0.68 -2.97 17.88
CA GLN A 73 -0.44 -3.98 18.92
C GLN A 73 1.02 -4.44 18.94
N TRP A 74 1.59 -4.79 17.78
CA TRP A 74 2.98 -5.20 17.70
C TRP A 74 3.93 -4.09 18.18
N LEU A 75 3.71 -2.84 17.78
CA LEU A 75 4.54 -1.71 18.20
C LEU A 75 4.45 -1.44 19.71
N GLU A 76 3.25 -1.51 20.29
CA GLU A 76 3.03 -1.34 21.73
C GLU A 76 3.80 -2.41 22.54
N GLU A 77 3.70 -3.68 22.14
CA GLU A 77 4.42 -4.80 22.78
C GLU A 77 5.95 -4.61 22.72
N HIS A 78 6.44 -3.86 21.74
CA HIS A 78 7.87 -3.55 21.57
C HIS A 78 8.25 -2.17 22.12
N GLY A 79 7.36 -1.50 22.85
CA GLY A 79 7.63 -0.21 23.49
C GLY A 79 7.83 0.94 22.51
N VAL A 80 7.29 0.83 21.29
CA VAL A 80 7.39 1.85 20.24
C VAL A 80 6.08 2.65 20.18
N GLY A 81 6.17 3.95 20.38
CA GLY A 81 5.03 4.85 20.28
C GLY A 81 5.24 6.16 21.02
N PHE A 82 4.25 7.03 20.97
CA PHE A 82 4.20 8.25 21.75
C PHE A 82 4.12 7.93 23.25
N LYS A 83 5.12 8.39 24.01
CA LYS A 83 5.21 8.13 25.43
C LYS A 83 4.17 8.95 26.20
N THR A 84 3.31 8.27 26.92
CA THR A 84 2.39 8.85 27.91
C THR A 84 2.90 8.56 29.31
N ARG A 85 2.19 9.04 30.34
CA ARG A 85 2.49 8.69 31.73
C ARG A 85 2.24 7.19 32.02
N GLN A 86 1.33 6.54 31.30
CA GLN A 86 0.86 5.20 31.58
C GLN A 86 1.50 4.13 30.69
N THR A 87 1.68 4.45 29.40
CA THR A 87 2.12 3.50 28.36
C THR A 87 2.68 4.25 27.14
N VAL A 88 3.02 3.52 26.08
CA VAL A 88 3.25 4.05 24.73
C VAL A 88 1.99 3.96 23.89
N VAL A 89 1.74 4.96 23.06
CA VAL A 89 0.61 4.98 22.10
C VAL A 89 1.21 5.04 20.70
N PRO A 90 1.23 3.92 19.95
CA PRO A 90 1.73 3.90 18.59
C PRO A 90 0.89 4.80 17.66
N HIS A 91 1.55 5.62 16.85
CA HIS A 91 0.92 6.43 15.81
C HIS A 91 1.20 5.82 14.44
N VAL A 92 0.21 5.10 13.92
CA VAL A 92 0.30 4.40 12.64
C VAL A 92 -0.68 5.01 11.65
N ALA A 93 -0.17 5.53 10.53
CA ALA A 93 -1.00 5.97 9.42
C ALA A 93 -1.17 4.83 8.42
N GLY A 94 -2.25 4.84 7.64
CA GLY A 94 -2.40 3.84 6.60
C GLY A 94 -3.42 4.18 5.54
N ALA A 95 -3.32 3.46 4.42
CA ALA A 95 -4.21 3.54 3.29
C ALA A 95 -4.50 2.14 2.74
N ILE A 96 -5.70 1.96 2.19
CA ILE A 96 -6.14 0.67 1.64
C ILE A 96 -6.43 0.75 0.14
N LEU A 97 -6.44 -0.41 -0.50
CA LEU A 97 -6.88 -0.60 -1.87
C LEU A 97 -8.00 -1.65 -1.96
N TYR A 98 -8.82 -1.54 -3.00
CA TYR A 98 -9.87 -2.51 -3.29
C TYR A 98 -9.32 -3.67 -4.13
N ASP A 99 -9.26 -4.86 -3.56
CA ASP A 99 -8.91 -6.12 -4.24
C ASP A 99 -9.94 -7.25 -4.04
N LEU A 100 -11.09 -6.93 -3.43
CA LEU A 100 -12.17 -7.88 -3.11
C LEU A 100 -12.76 -8.58 -4.35
N GLY A 101 -12.56 -8.02 -5.54
CA GLY A 101 -13.03 -8.58 -6.81
C GLY A 101 -12.02 -9.48 -7.53
N VAL A 102 -10.86 -9.79 -6.92
CA VAL A 102 -9.79 -10.56 -7.56
C VAL A 102 -9.69 -11.98 -7.00
N GLY A 103 -9.83 -12.16 -5.69
CA GLY A 103 -9.81 -13.46 -5.00
C GLY A 103 -11.08 -13.71 -4.18
N ASP A 104 -10.96 -14.33 -3.00
CA ASP A 104 -12.11 -14.51 -2.09
C ASP A 104 -12.44 -13.16 -1.41
N PRO A 105 -13.62 -12.56 -1.65
CA PRO A 105 -14.00 -11.29 -1.04
C PRO A 105 -14.11 -11.33 0.49
N ARG A 106 -14.12 -12.54 1.09
CA ARG A 106 -14.13 -12.73 2.55
C ARG A 106 -12.72 -12.81 3.13
N ALA A 107 -11.72 -13.17 2.33
CA ALA A 107 -10.31 -13.15 2.71
C ALA A 107 -9.81 -11.70 2.67
N ARG A 108 -9.78 -11.06 3.83
CA ARG A 108 -9.48 -9.63 3.98
C ARG A 108 -8.42 -9.46 5.07
N PRO A 109 -7.50 -8.49 4.95
CA PRO A 109 -6.54 -8.21 6.00
C PRO A 109 -7.22 -7.86 7.33
N ASP A 110 -6.77 -8.50 8.39
CA ASP A 110 -7.27 -8.34 9.76
C ASP A 110 -6.11 -7.95 10.70
N ARG A 111 -6.40 -7.90 12.01
CA ARG A 111 -5.39 -7.59 13.04
C ARG A 111 -4.24 -8.59 13.03
N ALA A 112 -4.52 -9.88 12.89
CA ALA A 112 -3.49 -10.91 12.91
C ALA A 112 -2.53 -10.75 11.73
N MET A 113 -3.05 -10.45 10.53
CA MET A 113 -2.25 -10.20 9.35
C MET A 113 -1.41 -8.92 9.47
N GLY A 114 -1.98 -7.86 10.05
CA GLY A 114 -1.24 -6.63 10.35
C GLY A 114 -0.08 -6.86 11.32
N TYR A 115 -0.34 -7.57 12.43
CA TYR A 115 0.68 -7.97 13.40
C TYR A 115 1.80 -8.80 12.74
N ALA A 116 1.42 -9.79 11.93
CA ALA A 116 2.38 -10.64 11.22
C ALA A 116 3.26 -9.81 10.25
N ALA A 117 2.68 -8.82 9.57
CA ALA A 117 3.45 -7.94 8.69
C ALA A 117 4.45 -7.08 9.47
N ALA A 118 4.07 -6.54 10.64
CA ALA A 118 4.96 -5.82 11.54
C ALA A 118 6.10 -6.71 12.08
N ALA A 119 5.78 -7.91 12.54
CA ALA A 119 6.76 -8.89 12.99
C ALA A 119 7.75 -9.30 11.89
N ALA A 120 7.31 -9.34 10.63
CA ALA A 120 8.15 -9.68 9.48
C ALA A 120 8.99 -8.50 8.95
N ALA A 121 8.85 -7.29 9.54
CA ALA A 121 9.51 -6.09 9.05
C ALA A 121 11.02 -6.13 9.32
N ARG A 122 11.82 -5.96 8.26
CA ARG A 122 13.28 -6.05 8.32
C ARG A 122 13.95 -5.05 7.38
N HIS A 123 15.25 -4.82 7.60
CA HIS A 123 16.10 -4.05 6.70
C HIS A 123 16.47 -4.86 5.45
N GLY A 124 16.96 -4.15 4.43
CA GLY A 124 17.51 -4.76 3.22
C GLY A 124 16.51 -4.81 2.06
N PRO A 125 16.70 -5.74 1.10
CA PRO A 125 15.87 -5.83 -0.09
C PRO A 125 14.38 -6.01 0.24
N VAL A 126 13.55 -5.17 -0.37
CA VAL A 126 12.08 -5.24 -0.24
C VAL A 126 11.55 -6.19 -1.32
N ALA A 127 10.69 -7.12 -0.92
CA ALA A 127 10.04 -8.02 -1.87
C ALA A 127 9.06 -7.23 -2.74
N GLN A 128 9.05 -7.49 -4.04
CA GLN A 128 8.21 -6.78 -5.03
C GLN A 128 7.29 -7.75 -5.78
N GLY A 129 6.32 -7.21 -6.51
CA GLY A 129 5.31 -7.96 -7.25
C GLY A 129 4.07 -8.26 -6.41
N ASN A 130 3.51 -9.45 -6.54
CA ASN A 130 2.28 -9.86 -5.84
C ASN A 130 2.58 -10.35 -4.41
N VAL A 131 2.99 -9.41 -3.56
CA VAL A 131 3.26 -9.59 -2.12
C VAL A 131 2.64 -8.44 -1.33
N GLY A 132 2.30 -8.71 -0.06
CA GLY A 132 1.73 -7.73 0.85
C GLY A 132 0.49 -7.05 0.25
N ALA A 133 0.42 -5.72 0.32
CA ALA A 133 -0.65 -4.94 -0.30
C ALA A 133 -0.76 -5.14 -1.84
N GLY A 134 0.33 -5.53 -2.50
CA GLY A 134 0.35 -5.80 -3.95
C GLY A 134 -0.27 -7.13 -4.36
N THR A 135 -0.66 -7.99 -3.41
CA THR A 135 -1.10 -9.36 -3.68
C THR A 135 -2.37 -9.40 -4.53
N GLY A 136 -3.35 -8.55 -4.24
CA GLY A 136 -4.59 -8.44 -5.00
C GLY A 136 -4.64 -7.30 -6.00
N ALA A 137 -3.53 -6.57 -6.15
CA ALA A 137 -3.50 -5.32 -6.91
C ALA A 137 -3.58 -5.57 -8.43
N THR A 138 -4.33 -4.71 -9.14
CA THR A 138 -4.59 -4.78 -10.58
C THR A 138 -4.58 -3.40 -11.23
N VAL A 139 -4.27 -3.32 -12.53
CA VAL A 139 -4.24 -2.08 -13.33
C VAL A 139 -5.04 -2.23 -14.61
N GLY A 140 -5.54 -1.12 -15.17
CA GLY A 140 -6.27 -1.14 -16.45
C GLY A 140 -7.68 -1.70 -16.36
N LYS A 141 -8.58 -0.96 -15.72
CA LYS A 141 -9.91 -1.45 -15.33
C LYS A 141 -11.04 -0.85 -16.18
N LEU A 142 -10.73 -0.24 -17.33
CA LEU A 142 -11.72 0.45 -18.17
C LEU A 142 -12.89 -0.47 -18.56
N HIS A 143 -12.60 -1.73 -18.91
CA HIS A 143 -13.59 -2.74 -19.28
C HIS A 143 -13.79 -3.80 -18.18
N GLY A 144 -13.57 -3.42 -16.93
CA GLY A 144 -13.72 -4.30 -15.77
C GLY A 144 -12.53 -5.22 -15.51
N ALA A 145 -12.65 -6.03 -14.46
CA ALA A 145 -11.55 -6.82 -13.91
C ALA A 145 -10.99 -7.89 -14.88
N THR A 146 -11.81 -8.41 -15.78
CA THR A 146 -11.38 -9.44 -16.76
C THR A 146 -10.37 -8.91 -17.77
N HIS A 147 -10.37 -7.60 -18.03
CA HIS A 147 -9.41 -6.93 -18.91
C HIS A 147 -8.19 -6.38 -18.15
N ALA A 148 -8.25 -6.34 -16.82
CA ALA A 148 -7.19 -5.78 -15.99
C ALA A 148 -5.95 -6.68 -15.94
N MET A 149 -4.78 -6.06 -16.01
CA MET A 149 -3.49 -6.73 -15.76
C MET A 149 -3.18 -6.79 -14.27
N ARG A 150 -2.30 -7.73 -13.89
CA ARG A 150 -1.73 -7.77 -12.55
C ARG A 150 -0.97 -6.47 -12.30
N GLY A 151 -1.30 -5.82 -11.19
CA GLY A 151 -0.47 -4.79 -10.58
C GLY A 151 0.48 -5.43 -9.58
N GLY A 152 0.85 -4.68 -8.54
CA GLY A 152 1.68 -5.21 -7.48
C GLY A 152 2.25 -4.14 -6.58
N LEU A 153 3.15 -4.58 -5.70
CA LEU A 153 4.01 -3.72 -4.91
C LEU A 153 5.33 -3.48 -5.67
N GLY A 154 5.74 -2.23 -5.81
CA GLY A 154 7.03 -1.85 -6.35
C GLY A 154 7.79 -0.97 -5.37
N CYS A 155 9.12 -0.99 -5.43
CA CYS A 155 9.97 -0.08 -4.70
C CYS A 155 11.18 0.36 -5.53
N ALA A 156 11.68 1.55 -5.24
CA ALA A 156 12.92 2.08 -5.78
C ALA A 156 13.68 2.80 -4.68
N ALA A 157 15.01 2.84 -4.80
CA ALA A 157 15.87 3.61 -3.91
C ALA A 157 16.98 4.28 -4.71
N ALA A 158 17.40 5.45 -4.26
CA ALA A 158 18.51 6.21 -4.83
C ALA A 158 19.31 6.87 -3.70
N ASP A 159 20.63 6.94 -3.90
CA ASP A 159 21.52 7.73 -3.07
C ASP A 159 21.73 9.10 -3.75
N LEU A 160 21.49 10.18 -3.00
CA LEU A 160 21.63 11.57 -3.40
C LEU A 160 22.59 12.24 -2.42
N ASP A 161 23.89 12.13 -2.70
CA ASP A 161 24.97 12.54 -1.79
C ASP A 161 24.78 11.92 -0.39
N ASP A 162 24.55 12.75 0.63
CA ASP A 162 24.36 12.33 2.02
C ASP A 162 22.91 11.89 2.33
N VAL A 163 22.01 11.91 1.34
CA VAL A 163 20.58 11.59 1.51
C VAL A 163 20.24 10.29 0.79
N LYS A 164 19.59 9.36 1.51
CA LYS A 164 18.99 8.16 0.91
C LYS A 164 17.50 8.40 0.66
N LEU A 165 17.07 8.26 -0.59
CA LEU A 165 15.67 8.35 -0.99
C LEU A 165 15.12 6.95 -1.29
N GLY A 166 13.95 6.64 -0.75
CA GLY A 166 13.22 5.40 -1.05
C GLY A 166 11.77 5.67 -1.37
N ALA A 167 11.21 4.91 -2.31
CA ALA A 167 9.80 4.93 -2.67
C ALA A 167 9.25 3.51 -2.65
N ILE A 168 8.01 3.37 -2.14
CA ILE A 168 7.25 2.12 -2.14
C ILE A 168 5.82 2.41 -2.59
N VAL A 169 5.29 1.59 -3.49
CA VAL A 169 3.98 1.84 -4.11
C VAL A 169 3.23 0.52 -4.29
N ALA A 170 1.98 0.45 -3.84
CA ALA A 170 1.04 -0.62 -4.18
C ALA A 170 0.12 -0.13 -5.31
N VAL A 171 0.27 -0.69 -6.52
CA VAL A 171 -0.36 -0.16 -7.74
C VAL A 171 -1.65 -0.91 -8.06
N ASN A 172 -2.79 -0.30 -7.75
CA ASN A 172 -4.14 -0.83 -8.00
C ASN A 172 -5.00 0.11 -8.87
N ALA A 173 -4.41 0.71 -9.90
CA ALA A 173 -4.98 1.81 -10.66
C ALA A 173 -6.20 1.40 -11.53
N VAL A 174 -7.11 2.35 -11.75
CA VAL A 174 -8.10 2.23 -12.85
C VAL A 174 -7.41 2.41 -14.20
N GLY A 175 -6.49 3.37 -14.30
CA GLY A 175 -5.71 3.63 -15.51
C GLY A 175 -4.53 2.68 -15.70
N ASP A 176 -3.66 3.06 -16.62
CA ASP A 176 -2.54 2.26 -17.10
C ASP A 176 -1.20 2.71 -16.51
N VAL A 177 -0.21 1.82 -16.59
CA VAL A 177 1.21 2.09 -16.30
C VAL A 177 1.92 2.40 -17.60
N ARG A 178 2.69 3.50 -17.61
CA ARG A 178 3.43 3.98 -18.78
C ARG A 178 4.92 4.05 -18.52
N ASP A 179 5.67 3.83 -19.58
CA ASP A 179 7.07 4.20 -19.62
C ASP A 179 7.19 5.73 -19.57
N PRO A 180 7.92 6.30 -18.61
CA PRO A 180 7.97 7.75 -18.42
C PRO A 180 8.70 8.49 -19.55
N THR A 181 9.55 7.80 -20.33
CA THR A 181 10.35 8.41 -21.40
C THR A 181 9.61 8.39 -22.74
N SER A 182 9.02 7.25 -23.10
CA SER A 182 8.34 7.05 -24.38
C SER A 182 6.83 7.26 -24.33
N GLY A 183 6.23 7.29 -23.13
CA GLY A 183 4.77 7.36 -22.94
C GLY A 183 4.03 6.06 -23.29
N ARG A 184 4.76 5.01 -23.72
CA ARG A 184 4.19 3.73 -24.14
C ARG A 184 3.56 3.01 -22.94
N LEU A 185 2.41 2.37 -23.17
CA LEU A 185 1.76 1.50 -22.19
C LEU A 185 2.66 0.27 -21.89
N ILE A 186 2.92 0.02 -20.60
CA ILE A 186 3.65 -1.15 -20.10
C ILE A 186 2.68 -2.19 -19.52
N ALA A 187 1.65 -1.72 -18.82
CA ALA A 187 0.57 -2.55 -18.29
C ALA A 187 -0.72 -1.72 -18.24
N GLY A 188 -1.87 -2.34 -18.47
CA GLY A 188 -3.11 -1.57 -18.59
C GLY A 188 -4.29 -2.41 -19.02
N THR A 189 -5.32 -1.74 -19.53
CA THR A 189 -6.55 -2.39 -19.99
C THR A 189 -6.23 -3.23 -21.23
N ARG A 190 -6.46 -4.54 -21.17
CA ARG A 190 -6.39 -5.39 -22.36
C ARG A 190 -7.60 -5.19 -23.28
N ASP A 191 -7.42 -5.42 -24.57
CA ASP A 191 -8.51 -5.36 -25.56
C ASP A 191 -9.47 -6.54 -25.53
N ALA A 192 -9.05 -7.65 -24.93
CA ALA A 192 -9.88 -8.82 -24.59
C ALA A 192 -9.34 -9.47 -23.31
N PRO A 193 -10.10 -10.35 -22.63
CA PRO A 193 -9.64 -10.99 -21.39
C PRO A 193 -8.29 -11.71 -21.52
N ASP A 194 -8.03 -12.35 -22.66
CA ASP A 194 -6.78 -13.03 -23.04
C ASP A 194 -5.93 -12.24 -24.06
N GLY A 195 -6.36 -11.03 -24.40
CA GLY A 195 -5.69 -10.15 -25.36
C GLY A 195 -4.29 -9.74 -24.91
N ARG A 196 -3.43 -9.38 -25.86
CA ARG A 196 -2.08 -8.87 -25.57
C ARG A 196 -1.91 -7.40 -25.91
N ARG A 197 -2.89 -6.82 -26.60
CA ARG A 197 -2.89 -5.40 -26.97
C ARG A 197 -3.51 -4.61 -25.83
N LEU A 198 -2.92 -3.45 -25.55
CA LEU A 198 -3.40 -2.53 -24.53
C LEU A 198 -4.23 -1.42 -25.15
N ILE A 199 -5.34 -1.10 -24.51
CA ILE A 199 -6.16 0.08 -24.76
C ILE A 199 -5.64 1.19 -23.88
N ASP A 200 -5.44 2.36 -24.48
CA ASP A 200 -5.11 3.57 -23.74
C ASP A 200 -6.34 4.04 -22.96
N THR A 201 -6.38 3.78 -21.67
CA THR A 201 -7.52 4.06 -20.80
C THR A 201 -7.82 5.57 -20.75
N ALA A 202 -6.78 6.40 -20.75
CA ALA A 202 -6.95 7.85 -20.68
C ALA A 202 -7.54 8.41 -21.99
N ALA A 203 -7.03 7.95 -23.14
CA ALA A 203 -7.53 8.36 -24.44
C ALA A 203 -8.98 7.87 -24.66
N ALA A 204 -9.30 6.64 -24.24
CA ALA A 204 -10.64 6.10 -24.34
C ALA A 204 -11.65 6.90 -23.49
N LEU A 205 -11.32 7.20 -22.23
CA LEU A 205 -12.20 8.02 -21.37
C LEU A 205 -12.39 9.44 -21.89
N ALA A 206 -11.39 10.01 -22.57
CA ALA A 206 -11.51 11.34 -23.17
C ALA A 206 -12.39 11.36 -24.43
N ALA A 207 -12.58 10.21 -25.09
CA ALA A 207 -13.38 10.09 -26.31
C ALA A 207 -14.90 9.94 -26.05
N GLY A 208 -15.30 9.64 -24.81
CA GLY A 208 -16.70 9.36 -24.43
C GLY A 208 -17.05 7.88 -24.51
#